data_AF-A0A0F4GRG9-F1
#
_entry.id   AF-A0A0F4GRG9-F1
#
_cell.length_a   1.000
_cell.length_b   1.000
_cell.length_c   1.000
_cell.angle_alpha   90.00
_cell.angle_beta   90.00
_cell.angle_gamma   90.00
#
_symmetry.space_group_name_H-M   'P 1'
#
loop_
_entity.id
_entity.type
_entity.pdbx_description
1 polymer ?
#
loop_
_entity_poly.entity_id
_entity_poly.type
_entity_poly.pdbx_seq_one_letter_code
_entity_poly.pdbx_strand_id
1 'polypeptide(L)'
;MHLDPAWNMLADTARRQTECAAKEAREVVEARDDTEADNVPGKEAGALLTDSTLQDFPKTAMPPSSAAQQSSSMPEAVQRDDKVALAPIPQTLPAVTGQDSFLLNLPPELRTEIYSLAVKSPTRHIIVDADGYDRPPVLGTCKEVRADALKLFYCTNTFTVLAVNYNYATMARFLALLGTLKISKNFVKYYFDMIGRPNWSNLRDWVKRYHAGEEDYLPPARKQTKERILLRALFDTARVMRGQEWRLVKKVMSAMRPALIDLDARWAQ
;
A
#
# COMPACT_ATOMS: atom_id res chain seq x y z
N MET A 1 -30.26 -24.44 -1.51
CA MET A 1 -28.98 -23.84 -1.06
C MET A 1 -29.32 -22.64 -0.20
N HIS A 2 -29.28 -22.79 1.14
CA HIS A 2 -29.44 -21.67 2.07
C HIS A 2 -28.08 -20.99 2.22
N LEU A 3 -27.97 -19.75 1.75
CA LEU A 3 -26.81 -18.91 2.05
C LEU A 3 -26.91 -18.43 3.51
N ASP A 4 -25.76 -18.43 4.17
CA ASP A 4 -25.56 -18.07 5.57
C ASP A 4 -26.06 -16.64 5.86
N PRO A 5 -26.96 -16.43 6.85
CA PRO A 5 -27.49 -15.11 7.20
C PRO A 5 -26.42 -14.05 7.48
N ALA A 6 -25.25 -14.46 7.96
CA ALA A 6 -24.13 -13.57 8.23
C ALA A 6 -23.61 -12.82 6.99
N TRP A 7 -23.74 -13.43 5.79
CA TRP A 7 -23.32 -12.81 4.54
C TRP A 7 -24.27 -11.71 4.06
N ASN A 8 -25.58 -11.86 4.30
CA ASN A 8 -26.57 -10.84 3.94
C ASN A 8 -26.40 -9.60 4.80
N MET A 9 -26.07 -9.76 6.08
CA MET A 9 -25.85 -8.62 6.97
C MET A 9 -24.59 -7.83 6.57
N LEU A 10 -23.49 -8.51 6.24
CA LEU A 10 -22.27 -7.86 5.74
C LEU A 10 -22.50 -7.14 4.40
N ALA A 11 -23.30 -7.73 3.51
CA ALA A 11 -23.68 -7.11 2.24
C ALA A 11 -24.52 -5.85 2.45
N ASP A 12 -25.47 -5.87 3.39
CA ASP A 12 -26.30 -4.70 3.72
C ASP A 12 -25.50 -3.60 4.43
N THR A 13 -24.57 -3.95 5.33
CA THR A 13 -23.68 -2.95 5.93
C THR A 13 -22.78 -2.30 4.88
N ALA A 14 -22.24 -3.09 3.94
CA ALA A 14 -21.46 -2.58 2.83
C ALA A 14 -22.30 -1.65 1.93
N ARG A 15 -23.57 -2.01 1.66
CA ARG A 15 -24.50 -1.19 0.87
C ARG A 15 -24.77 0.16 1.52
N ARG A 16 -25.08 0.17 2.82
CA ARG A 16 -25.29 1.40 3.60
C ARG A 16 -24.03 2.27 3.66
N GLN A 17 -22.84 1.67 3.76
CA GLN A 17 -21.59 2.41 3.70
C GLN A 17 -21.33 3.02 2.31
N THR A 18 -21.69 2.33 1.22
CA THR A 18 -21.57 2.91 -0.14
C THR A 18 -22.56 4.04 -0.37
N GLU A 19 -23.78 3.95 0.15
CA GLU A 19 -24.79 5.02 0.05
C GLU A 19 -24.36 6.26 0.85
N CYS A 20 -23.79 6.08 2.04
CA CYS A 20 -23.28 7.18 2.86
C CYS A 20 -22.09 7.88 2.18
N ALA A 21 -21.16 7.12 1.60
CA ALA A 21 -20.03 7.66 0.84
C ALA A 21 -20.47 8.39 -0.44
N ALA A 22 -21.50 7.89 -1.13
CA ALA A 22 -22.07 8.55 -2.31
C ALA A 22 -22.76 9.87 -1.94
N LYS A 23 -23.41 9.93 -0.77
CA LYS A 23 -24.04 11.16 -0.26
C LYS A 23 -22.99 12.23 0.09
N GLU A 24 -21.91 11.83 0.77
CA GLU A 24 -20.79 12.73 1.11
C GLU A 24 -20.06 13.23 -0.16
N ALA A 25 -19.90 12.38 -1.18
CA ALA A 25 -19.31 12.79 -2.45
C ALA A 25 -20.18 13.81 -3.22
N ARG A 26 -21.52 13.70 -3.12
CA ARG A 26 -22.45 14.64 -3.75
C ARG A 26 -22.40 16.03 -3.09
N GLU A 27 -22.30 16.05 -1.77
CA GLU A 27 -22.19 17.29 -0.97
C GLU A 27 -20.88 18.05 -1.26
N VAL A 28 -19.78 17.33 -1.52
CA VAL A 28 -18.49 17.93 -1.91
C VAL A 28 -18.49 18.48 -3.35
N VAL A 29 -19.32 17.93 -4.24
CA VAL A 29 -19.48 18.44 -5.61
C VAL A 29 -20.34 19.71 -5.61
N GLU A 30 -21.45 19.74 -4.86
CA GLU A 30 -22.28 20.95 -4.73
C GLU A 30 -21.52 22.11 -4.08
N ALA A 31 -20.64 21.85 -3.10
CA ALA A 31 -19.82 22.90 -2.48
C ALA A 31 -18.73 23.50 -3.40
N ARG A 32 -18.55 22.97 -4.62
CA ARG A 32 -17.53 23.43 -5.58
C ARG A 32 -18.08 24.33 -6.69
N ASP A 33 -19.37 24.29 -6.97
CA ASP A 33 -19.96 25.09 -8.05
C ASP A 33 -20.13 26.58 -7.68
N ASP A 34 -20.06 26.94 -6.39
CA ASP A 34 -20.25 28.33 -5.95
C ASP A 34 -18.99 29.21 -6.02
N THR A 35 -17.83 28.70 -6.48
CA THR A 35 -16.54 29.45 -6.41
C THR A 35 -15.87 29.71 -7.77
N GLU A 36 -16.55 29.52 -8.90
CA GLU A 36 -15.93 29.66 -10.23
C GLU A 36 -16.78 30.51 -11.19
N ALA A 37 -17.04 31.75 -10.80
CA ALA A 37 -17.37 32.83 -11.73
C ALA A 37 -16.22 33.86 -11.69
N ASP A 38 -15.79 34.32 -12.86
CA ASP A 38 -14.79 35.37 -13.11
C ASP A 38 -13.30 34.95 -13.14
N ASN A 39 -12.86 34.29 -14.22
CA ASN A 39 -11.69 34.78 -14.97
C ASN A 39 -11.53 34.14 -16.37
N VAL A 40 -11.73 34.94 -17.42
CA VAL A 40 -11.31 34.66 -18.81
C VAL A 40 -10.66 35.94 -19.33
N PRO A 41 -9.40 35.91 -19.84
CA PRO A 41 -9.25 36.15 -21.28
C PRO A 41 -7.99 35.54 -21.98
N GLY A 42 -8.11 35.39 -23.31
CA GLY A 42 -7.02 35.47 -24.31
C GLY A 42 -6.35 34.12 -24.65
N LYS A 43 -6.71 33.39 -25.71
CA LYS A 43 -6.53 33.65 -27.17
C LYS A 43 -5.05 33.78 -27.58
N GLU A 44 -4.50 32.75 -28.24
CA GLU A 44 -3.82 32.91 -29.55
C GLU A 44 -3.51 31.56 -30.22
N ALA A 45 -3.60 31.59 -31.55
CA ALA A 45 -3.44 30.49 -32.48
C ALA A 45 -1.98 30.37 -32.95
N GLY A 46 -1.52 29.16 -33.30
CA GLY A 46 -0.19 28.94 -33.86
C GLY A 46 -0.12 27.58 -34.56
N ALA A 47 0.19 27.60 -35.85
CA ALA A 47 0.00 26.53 -36.83
C ALA A 47 1.22 25.58 -37.00
N LEU A 48 0.91 24.41 -37.60
CA LEU A 48 1.62 23.74 -38.70
C LEU A 48 2.96 22.97 -38.53
N LEU A 49 3.00 21.85 -39.29
CA LEU A 49 4.11 21.16 -39.99
C LEU A 49 4.88 20.04 -39.23
N THR A 50 4.68 18.75 -39.60
CA THR A 50 5.50 17.84 -40.48
C THR A 50 6.79 17.34 -39.80
N ASP A 51 7.40 16.19 -40.04
CA ASP A 51 7.28 15.06 -40.96
C ASP A 51 8.04 13.87 -40.31
N SER A 52 7.80 12.68 -40.85
CA SER A 52 8.64 11.48 -40.89
C SER A 52 10.09 11.58 -40.40
N THR A 53 10.55 10.57 -39.64
CA THR A 53 11.70 9.73 -40.02
C THR A 53 11.72 8.48 -39.12
N LEU A 54 11.40 7.33 -39.72
CA LEU A 54 11.44 6.01 -39.12
C LEU A 54 12.80 5.41 -39.48
N GLN A 55 13.74 5.32 -38.53
CA GLN A 55 15.05 4.71 -38.75
C GLN A 55 15.06 3.25 -38.28
N ASP A 56 15.44 2.40 -39.24
CA ASP A 56 15.79 0.99 -39.10
C ASP A 56 16.89 0.77 -38.04
N PHE A 57 16.69 -0.23 -37.19
CA PHE A 57 17.74 -0.76 -36.30
C PHE A 57 18.27 -2.11 -36.82
N PRO A 58 19.59 -2.30 -36.91
CA PRO A 58 20.18 -3.56 -37.34
C PRO A 58 20.08 -4.64 -36.25
N LYS A 59 19.76 -5.84 -36.72
CA LYS A 59 19.57 -7.08 -35.98
C LYS A 59 20.95 -7.70 -35.69
N THR A 60 21.51 -7.46 -34.51
CA THR A 60 22.81 -8.02 -34.09
C THR A 60 22.64 -9.38 -33.42
N ALA A 61 23.41 -10.35 -33.91
CA ALA A 61 23.44 -11.75 -33.52
C ALA A 61 23.86 -12.00 -32.06
N MET A 62 23.26 -13.01 -31.43
CA MET A 62 23.68 -13.58 -30.15
C MET A 62 24.80 -14.61 -30.33
N PRO A 63 25.83 -14.63 -29.47
CA PRO A 63 26.62 -15.83 -29.21
C PRO A 63 26.06 -16.65 -28.02
N PRO A 64 26.29 -17.97 -27.98
CA PRO A 64 25.84 -18.84 -26.90
C PRO A 64 26.90 -19.00 -25.80
N SER A 65 26.42 -19.49 -24.64
CA SER A 65 27.15 -20.35 -23.71
C SER A 65 28.20 -19.70 -22.78
N SER A 66 27.98 -19.82 -21.47
CA SER A 66 28.88 -20.65 -20.65
C SER A 66 28.30 -20.83 -19.24
N ALA A 67 28.08 -22.10 -18.89
CA ALA A 67 27.78 -22.56 -17.54
C ALA A 67 29.06 -22.56 -16.69
N ALA A 68 28.97 -22.09 -15.45
CA ALA A 68 29.97 -22.38 -14.43
C ALA A 68 29.29 -22.59 -13.08
N GLN A 69 29.27 -23.86 -12.68
CA GLN A 69 28.99 -24.35 -11.34
C GLN A 69 30.04 -23.79 -10.37
N GLN A 70 29.62 -23.30 -9.20
CA GLN A 70 30.48 -23.27 -8.02
C GLN A 70 29.70 -23.70 -6.77
N SER A 71 30.00 -24.92 -6.38
CA SER A 71 29.81 -25.52 -5.07
C SER A 71 30.60 -24.75 -4.00
N SER A 72 29.97 -24.38 -2.90
CA SER A 72 30.68 -23.91 -1.70
C SER A 72 30.01 -24.44 -0.43
N SER A 73 30.66 -25.47 0.10
CA SER A 73 30.91 -25.81 1.51
C SER A 73 30.00 -25.21 2.61
N MET A 74 29.28 -26.11 3.28
CA MET A 74 28.75 -25.92 4.64
C MET A 74 29.82 -26.18 5.70
N PRO A 75 29.91 -25.38 6.79
CA PRO A 75 30.56 -25.79 8.03
C PRO A 75 29.54 -26.21 9.10
N GLU A 76 29.68 -27.49 9.49
CA GLU A 76 29.94 -27.95 10.85
C GLU A 76 29.06 -27.42 12.00
N ALA A 77 28.11 -28.26 12.41
CA ALA A 77 27.25 -28.09 13.56
C ALA A 77 28.02 -28.29 14.88
N VAL A 78 28.12 -27.23 15.68
CA VAL A 78 28.60 -27.29 17.06
C VAL A 78 27.46 -27.79 17.96
N GLN A 79 27.56 -29.05 18.38
CA GLN A 79 26.73 -29.63 19.45
C GLN A 79 27.17 -29.04 20.79
N ARG A 80 26.26 -28.32 21.48
CA ARG A 80 26.42 -27.96 22.89
C ARG A 80 25.47 -28.81 23.73
N ASP A 81 26.04 -29.80 24.39
CA ASP A 81 25.41 -30.58 25.46
C ASP A 81 25.55 -29.83 26.79
N ASP A 82 24.64 -28.89 27.06
CA ASP A 82 24.50 -28.28 28.38
C ASP A 82 23.24 -28.83 29.07
N LYS A 83 23.41 -29.99 29.70
CA LYS A 83 22.43 -30.67 30.54
C LYS A 83 22.30 -29.95 31.90
N VAL A 84 21.67 -28.78 31.91
CA VAL A 84 21.34 -28.06 33.14
C VAL A 84 20.09 -28.69 33.77
N ALA A 85 20.28 -29.39 34.88
CA ALA A 85 19.21 -29.97 35.69
C ALA A 85 18.33 -28.86 36.28
N LEU A 86 17.16 -28.64 35.66
CA LEU A 86 16.15 -27.71 36.14
C LEU A 86 15.49 -28.28 37.41
N ALA A 87 15.59 -27.54 38.51
CA ALA A 87 14.89 -27.86 39.74
C ALA A 87 13.36 -27.86 39.51
N PRO A 88 12.58 -28.68 40.25
CA PRO A 88 11.14 -28.75 40.10
C PRO A 88 10.51 -27.42 40.56
N ILE A 89 10.04 -26.63 39.60
CA ILE A 89 9.24 -25.44 39.89
C ILE A 89 7.91 -25.94 40.50
N PRO A 90 7.54 -25.54 41.73
CA PRO A 90 6.26 -25.92 42.32
C PRO A 90 5.12 -25.38 41.45
N GLN A 91 4.41 -26.30 40.81
CA GLN A 91 3.22 -26.03 39.98
C GLN A 91 2.01 -25.73 40.87
N THR A 92 2.00 -24.57 41.51
CA THR A 92 0.78 -24.02 42.10
C THR A 92 -0.02 -23.42 40.94
N LEU A 93 -0.84 -24.22 40.29
CA LEU A 93 -1.79 -23.78 39.25
C LEU A 93 -2.71 -22.71 39.86
N PRO A 94 -2.61 -21.44 39.45
CA PRO A 94 -3.54 -20.42 39.91
C PRO A 94 -4.93 -20.81 39.42
N ALA A 95 -5.89 -20.84 40.34
CA ALA A 95 -7.29 -21.10 40.03
C ALA A 95 -7.73 -20.21 38.86
N VAL A 96 -8.32 -20.83 37.83
CA VAL A 96 -8.88 -20.14 36.66
C VAL A 96 -9.98 -19.21 37.16
N THR A 97 -9.65 -17.94 37.36
CA THR A 97 -10.64 -16.91 37.63
C THR A 97 -11.45 -16.75 36.34
N GLY A 98 -12.73 -17.11 36.38
CA GLY A 98 -13.65 -16.85 35.27
C GLY A 98 -13.59 -15.37 34.93
N GLN A 99 -13.19 -15.04 33.71
CA GLN A 99 -13.26 -13.66 33.23
C GLN A 99 -14.72 -13.31 33.00
N ASP A 100 -15.41 -12.85 34.04
CA ASP A 100 -16.77 -12.31 33.95
C ASP A 100 -16.73 -10.88 33.38
N SER A 101 -16.30 -10.76 32.12
CA SER A 101 -16.44 -9.50 31.39
C SER A 101 -17.85 -9.40 30.83
N PHE A 102 -18.64 -8.45 31.34
CA PHE A 102 -19.96 -8.15 30.82
C PHE A 102 -19.97 -7.93 29.30
N LEU A 103 -18.92 -7.30 28.76
CA LEU A 103 -18.78 -7.03 27.33
C LEU A 103 -18.65 -8.31 26.49
N LEU A 104 -17.97 -9.34 27.00
CA LEU A 104 -17.80 -10.61 26.29
C LEU A 104 -19.07 -11.48 26.34
N ASN A 105 -19.90 -11.30 27.37
CA ASN A 105 -21.18 -11.98 27.53
C ASN A 105 -22.32 -11.37 26.68
N LEU A 106 -22.07 -10.26 25.99
CA LEU A 106 -23.05 -9.67 25.08
C LEU A 106 -23.20 -10.49 23.79
N PRO A 107 -24.40 -10.48 23.17
CA PRO A 107 -24.58 -10.99 21.81
C PRO A 107 -23.58 -10.37 20.83
N PRO A 108 -23.07 -11.15 19.85
CA PRO A 108 -22.02 -10.72 18.93
C PRO A 108 -22.40 -9.49 18.10
N GLU A 109 -23.69 -9.27 17.83
CA GLU A 109 -24.20 -8.10 17.13
C GLU A 109 -23.95 -6.83 17.94
N LEU A 110 -24.27 -6.86 19.24
CA LEU A 110 -24.03 -5.73 20.14
C LEU A 110 -22.52 -5.49 20.34
N ARG A 111 -21.72 -6.56 20.44
CA ARG A 111 -20.26 -6.43 20.51
C ARG A 111 -19.71 -5.74 19.27
N THR A 112 -20.17 -6.14 18.09
CA THR A 112 -19.77 -5.56 16.80
C THR A 112 -20.11 -4.08 16.71
N GLU A 113 -21.32 -3.68 17.11
CA GLU A 113 -21.73 -2.26 17.12
C GLU A 113 -20.90 -1.43 18.11
N ILE A 114 -20.69 -1.93 19.33
CA ILE A 114 -19.84 -1.25 20.32
C ILE A 114 -18.41 -1.10 19.78
N TYR A 115 -17.84 -2.16 19.18
CA TYR A 115 -16.50 -2.10 18.59
C TYR A 115 -16.44 -1.16 17.40
N SER A 116 -17.46 -1.15 16.53
CA SER A 116 -17.54 -0.24 15.38
C SER A 116 -17.44 1.22 15.80
N LEU A 117 -18.14 1.60 16.88
CA LEU A 117 -18.05 2.93 17.47
C LEU A 117 -16.68 3.18 18.13
N ALA A 118 -16.16 2.21 18.87
CA ALA A 118 -14.91 2.36 19.62
C ALA A 118 -13.64 2.39 18.75
N VAL A 119 -13.64 1.70 17.60
CA VAL A 119 -12.48 1.64 16.68
C VAL A 119 -12.45 2.78 15.66
N LYS A 120 -13.53 3.55 15.54
CA LYS A 120 -13.62 4.65 14.59
C LYS A 120 -12.69 5.78 15.03
N SER A 121 -11.73 6.13 14.20
CA SER A 121 -10.88 7.29 14.45
C SER A 121 -11.72 8.57 14.38
N PRO A 122 -11.50 9.55 15.28
CA PRO A 122 -12.10 10.87 15.14
C PRO A 122 -11.56 11.61 13.90
N THR A 123 -10.37 11.25 13.43
CA THR A 123 -9.78 11.82 12.22
C THR A 123 -10.29 11.12 10.97
N ARG A 124 -10.46 11.88 9.87
CA ARG A 124 -10.89 11.34 8.57
C ARG A 124 -9.92 10.31 8.00
N HIS A 125 -8.63 10.49 8.26
CA HIS A 125 -7.56 9.63 7.76
C HIS A 125 -6.57 9.29 8.87
N ILE A 126 -6.25 8.00 9.02
CA ILE A 126 -5.17 7.51 9.86
C ILE A 126 -3.88 7.56 9.03
N ILE A 127 -2.92 8.37 9.46
CA ILE A 127 -1.64 8.52 8.77
C ILE A 127 -0.75 7.33 9.13
N VAL A 128 -0.25 6.63 8.11
CA VAL A 128 0.69 5.51 8.26
C VAL A 128 2.06 5.97 7.80
N ASP A 129 2.98 6.11 8.74
CA ASP A 129 4.34 6.57 8.50
C ASP A 129 5.37 5.43 8.63
N ALA A 130 6.65 5.79 8.62
CA ALA A 130 7.72 4.80 8.71
C ALA A 130 7.85 4.15 10.10
N ASP A 131 7.38 4.83 11.14
CA ASP A 131 7.46 4.42 12.53
C ASP A 131 6.19 3.67 12.97
N GLY A 132 5.11 3.81 12.21
CA GLY A 132 3.87 3.07 12.35
C GLY A 132 2.65 3.96 12.24
N TYR A 133 1.66 3.70 13.08
CA TYR A 133 0.47 4.52 13.26
C TYR A 133 -0.22 4.12 14.56
N ASP A 134 -0.95 5.06 15.12
CA ASP A 134 -1.69 4.82 16.36
C ASP A 134 -2.85 3.87 16.14
N ARG A 135 -2.97 2.91 17.05
CA ARG A 135 -4.07 1.96 17.10
C ARG A 135 -4.96 2.30 18.29
N PRO A 136 -6.29 2.18 18.14
CA PRO A 136 -7.19 2.48 19.23
C PRO A 136 -6.91 1.54 20.41
N PRO A 137 -6.92 2.04 21.67
CA PRO A 137 -6.59 1.25 22.85
C PRO A 137 -7.41 -0.03 23.01
N VAL A 138 -8.64 -0.06 22.48
CA VAL A 138 -9.52 -1.25 22.49
C VAL A 138 -8.85 -2.48 21.88
N LEU A 139 -8.02 -2.30 20.83
CA LEU A 139 -7.27 -3.40 20.21
C LEU A 139 -6.17 -3.94 21.12
N GLY A 140 -5.73 -3.18 22.11
CA GLY A 140 -4.68 -3.55 23.07
C GLY A 140 -5.18 -4.31 24.30
N THR A 141 -6.49 -4.43 24.51
CA THR A 141 -7.09 -4.91 25.78
C THR A 141 -6.91 -6.41 26.00
N CYS A 142 -7.66 -7.27 25.30
CA CYS A 142 -7.56 -8.73 25.38
C CYS A 142 -7.56 -9.39 24.00
N LYS A 143 -7.21 -10.68 23.94
CA LYS A 143 -7.07 -11.41 22.67
C LYS A 143 -8.41 -11.56 21.93
N GLU A 144 -9.51 -11.79 22.65
CA GLU A 144 -10.85 -11.94 22.06
C GLU A 144 -11.36 -10.63 21.48
N VAL A 145 -11.34 -9.54 22.25
CA VAL A 145 -11.69 -8.19 21.78
C VAL A 145 -10.84 -7.81 20.56
N ARG A 146 -9.53 -8.09 20.61
CA ARG A 146 -8.65 -7.83 19.47
C ARG A 146 -9.06 -8.62 18.24
N ALA A 147 -9.42 -9.90 18.36
CA ALA A 147 -9.82 -10.72 17.23
C ALA A 147 -11.08 -10.15 16.53
N ASP A 148 -12.08 -9.74 17.31
CA ASP A 148 -13.34 -9.19 16.80
C ASP A 148 -13.16 -7.78 16.22
N ALA A 149 -12.49 -6.90 16.96
CA ALA A 149 -12.40 -5.49 16.63
C ALA A 149 -11.34 -5.16 15.56
N LEU A 150 -10.31 -6.00 15.38
CA LEU A 150 -9.21 -5.70 14.45
C LEU A 150 -9.68 -5.59 13.00
N LYS A 151 -10.55 -6.51 12.56
CA LYS A 151 -11.09 -6.47 11.19
C LYS A 151 -11.97 -5.25 10.97
N LEU A 152 -12.80 -4.91 11.95
CA LEU A 152 -13.64 -3.71 11.94
C LEU A 152 -12.79 -2.44 11.83
N PHE A 153 -11.70 -2.36 12.58
CA PHE A 153 -10.79 -1.21 12.52
C PHE A 153 -10.27 -0.94 11.10
N TYR A 154 -9.82 -1.96 10.36
CA TYR A 154 -9.32 -1.75 8.99
C TYR A 154 -10.42 -1.52 7.95
N CYS A 155 -11.63 -2.05 8.15
CA CYS A 155 -12.73 -1.88 7.20
C CYS A 155 -13.45 -0.54 7.36
N THR A 156 -13.55 -0.04 8.61
CA THR A 156 -14.28 1.19 8.92
C THR A 156 -13.43 2.45 8.71
N ASN A 157 -12.14 2.38 9.02
CA ASN A 157 -11.25 3.54 8.93
C ASN A 157 -10.64 3.68 7.54
N THR A 158 -10.18 4.91 7.26
CA THR A 158 -9.45 5.22 6.04
C THR A 158 -8.00 5.54 6.37
N PHE A 159 -7.06 4.94 5.63
CA PHE A 159 -5.63 5.09 5.87
C PHE A 159 -4.98 5.97 4.80
N THR A 160 -4.02 6.79 5.19
CA THR A 160 -3.15 7.52 4.26
C THR A 160 -1.71 7.07 4.52
N VAL A 161 -1.18 6.25 3.64
CA VAL A 161 0.14 5.66 3.75
C VAL A 161 1.17 6.57 3.09
N LEU A 162 2.12 7.05 3.88
CA LEU A 162 3.12 8.02 3.45
C LEU A 162 4.35 7.33 2.86
N ALA A 163 4.64 7.65 1.61
CA ALA A 163 5.88 7.30 0.94
C ALA A 163 6.85 8.49 1.03
N VAL A 164 7.63 8.54 2.11
CA VAL A 164 8.62 9.60 2.35
C VAL A 164 9.78 9.45 1.37
N ASN A 165 10.08 10.50 0.61
CA ASN A 165 11.15 10.53 -0.39
C ASN A 165 11.05 9.36 -1.39
N TYR A 166 9.83 9.04 -1.85
CA TYR A 166 9.56 7.89 -2.74
C TYR A 166 10.00 6.53 -2.17
N ASN A 167 10.20 6.41 -0.86
CA ASN A 167 10.52 5.14 -0.23
C ASN A 167 9.27 4.24 -0.15
N TYR A 168 9.31 3.13 -0.87
CA TYR A 168 8.25 2.13 -0.92
C TYR A 168 8.09 1.32 0.38
N ALA A 169 9.08 1.31 1.27
CA ALA A 169 9.12 0.38 2.39
C ALA A 169 7.92 0.48 3.35
N THR A 170 7.40 1.69 3.59
CA THR A 170 6.22 1.90 4.45
C THR A 170 4.97 1.26 3.83
N MET A 171 4.80 1.43 2.53
CA MET A 171 3.72 0.83 1.76
C MET A 171 3.82 -0.70 1.76
N ALA A 172 5.01 -1.23 1.47
CA ALA A 172 5.28 -2.67 1.52
C ALA A 172 4.88 -3.26 2.89
N ARG A 173 5.32 -2.63 3.98
CA ARG A 173 5.04 -3.09 5.35
C ARG A 173 3.54 -3.06 5.66
N PHE A 174 2.83 -2.00 5.26
CA PHE A 174 1.39 -1.90 5.47
C PHE A 174 0.64 -3.00 4.71
N LEU A 175 0.99 -3.24 3.44
CA LEU A 175 0.35 -4.28 2.63
C LEU A 175 0.67 -5.70 3.11
N ALA A 176 1.92 -5.93 3.54
CA ALA A 176 2.33 -7.18 4.16
C ALA A 176 1.57 -7.43 5.47
N LEU A 177 1.35 -6.39 6.28
CA LEU A 177 0.53 -6.46 7.49
C LEU A 177 -0.91 -6.88 7.16
N LEU A 178 -1.54 -6.29 6.15
CA LEU A 178 -2.88 -6.72 5.72
C LEU A 178 -2.91 -8.19 5.28
N GLY A 179 -1.87 -8.65 4.57
CA GLY A 179 -1.69 -10.05 4.18
C GLY A 179 -1.60 -10.99 5.39
N THR A 180 -0.76 -10.65 6.38
CA THR A 180 -0.61 -11.42 7.63
C THR A 180 -1.91 -11.50 8.42
N LEU A 181 -2.69 -10.42 8.42
CA LEU A 181 -3.99 -10.37 9.08
C LEU A 181 -5.12 -11.03 8.29
N LYS A 182 -4.83 -11.56 7.08
CA LYS A 182 -5.82 -12.13 6.15
C LYS A 182 -6.96 -11.16 5.83
N ILE A 183 -6.66 -9.86 5.80
CA ILE A 183 -7.61 -8.82 5.41
C ILE A 183 -7.39 -8.54 3.93
N SER A 184 -8.45 -8.75 3.13
CA SER A 184 -8.35 -8.45 1.70
C SER A 184 -8.22 -6.94 1.49
N LYS A 185 -7.23 -6.58 0.66
CA LYS A 185 -6.89 -5.20 0.29
C LYS A 185 -8.10 -4.42 -0.26
N ASN A 186 -9.06 -5.11 -0.90
CA ASN A 186 -10.25 -4.50 -1.50
C ASN A 186 -11.25 -3.95 -0.47
N PHE A 187 -11.18 -4.41 0.79
CA PHE A 187 -12.07 -3.93 1.86
C PHE A 187 -11.45 -2.80 2.68
N VAL A 188 -10.16 -2.51 2.48
CA VAL A 188 -9.47 -1.46 3.24
C VAL A 188 -9.45 -0.20 2.40
N LYS A 189 -10.01 0.88 2.92
CA LYS A 189 -9.93 2.20 2.29
C LYS A 189 -8.56 2.77 2.62
N TYR A 190 -7.66 2.81 1.66
CA TYR A 190 -6.37 3.48 1.84
C TYR A 190 -5.99 4.31 0.63
N TYR A 191 -5.17 5.31 0.91
CA TYR A 191 -4.57 6.18 -0.06
C TYR A 191 -3.08 6.20 0.16
N PHE A 192 -2.35 6.43 -0.92
CA PHE A 192 -0.94 6.71 -0.83
C PHE A 192 -0.74 8.21 -0.95
N ASP A 193 0.21 8.73 -0.22
CA ASP A 193 0.68 10.09 -0.40
C ASP A 193 2.21 10.11 -0.44
N MET A 194 2.75 10.96 -1.31
CA MET A 194 4.19 11.09 -1.50
C MET A 194 4.62 12.39 -0.87
N ILE A 195 5.43 12.31 0.18
CA ILE A 195 5.89 13.48 0.94
C ILE A 195 7.42 13.53 0.94
N GLY A 196 7.97 14.72 1.20
CA GLY A 196 9.41 14.93 1.23
C GLY A 196 10.01 15.32 -0.13
N ARG A 197 11.29 15.04 -0.31
CA ARG A 197 12.05 15.37 -1.53
C ARG A 197 12.08 14.17 -2.48
N PRO A 198 11.92 14.39 -3.79
CA PRO A 198 12.09 13.31 -4.74
C PRO A 198 13.48 12.69 -4.61
N ASN A 199 13.54 11.36 -4.68
CA ASN A 199 14.79 10.60 -4.59
C ASN A 199 14.85 9.58 -5.72
N TRP A 200 15.80 9.78 -6.64
CA TRP A 200 15.91 8.94 -7.84
C TRP A 200 16.24 7.48 -7.52
N SER A 201 17.07 7.23 -6.49
CA SER A 201 17.43 5.86 -6.11
C SER A 201 16.21 5.10 -5.59
N ASN A 202 15.43 5.71 -4.70
CA ASN A 202 14.22 5.10 -4.15
C ASN A 202 13.16 4.83 -5.21
N LEU A 203 12.94 5.80 -6.12
CA LEU A 203 12.02 5.62 -7.25
C LEU A 203 12.48 4.44 -8.14
N ARG A 204 13.77 4.38 -8.49
CA ARG A 204 14.31 3.31 -9.31
C ARG A 204 14.15 1.95 -8.63
N ASP A 205 14.38 1.86 -7.33
CA ASP A 205 14.25 0.62 -6.57
C ASP A 205 12.79 0.18 -6.47
N TRP A 206 11.85 1.13 -6.36
CA TRP A 206 10.41 0.84 -6.45
C TRP A 206 10.04 0.30 -7.84
N VAL A 207 10.45 0.97 -8.92
CA VAL A 207 10.17 0.51 -10.29
C VAL A 207 10.81 -0.87 -10.56
N LYS A 208 11.98 -1.15 -9.95
CA LYS A 208 12.61 -2.48 -10.03
C LYS A 208 11.72 -3.58 -9.47
N ARG A 209 11.16 -3.38 -8.28
CA ARG A 209 10.24 -4.35 -7.65
C ARG A 209 8.96 -4.52 -8.47
N TYR A 210 8.45 -3.42 -9.02
CA TYR A 210 7.29 -3.43 -9.90
C TYR A 210 7.53 -4.17 -11.22
N HIS A 211 8.72 -4.02 -11.82
CA HIS A 211 9.18 -4.78 -12.99
C HIS A 211 9.30 -6.28 -12.68
N ALA A 212 9.81 -6.64 -11.50
CA ALA A 212 9.93 -8.02 -11.06
C ALA A 212 8.57 -8.71 -10.79
N GLY A 213 7.46 -7.95 -10.75
CA GLY A 213 6.14 -8.48 -10.40
C GLY A 213 6.00 -8.82 -8.92
N GLU A 214 6.94 -8.37 -8.08
CA GLU A 214 6.85 -8.51 -6.62
C GLU A 214 5.71 -7.63 -6.05
N GLU A 215 5.40 -6.54 -6.75
CA GLU A 215 4.46 -5.52 -6.31
C GLU A 215 3.62 -5.01 -7.49
N ASP A 216 2.31 -4.89 -7.29
CA ASP A 216 1.37 -4.44 -8.33
C ASP A 216 0.93 -2.98 -8.18
N TYR A 217 1.46 -2.27 -7.20
CA TYR A 217 1.00 -0.92 -6.86
C TYR A 217 1.72 0.17 -7.64
N LEU A 218 0.92 0.92 -8.38
CA LEU A 218 1.33 2.19 -8.98
C LEU A 218 1.25 3.32 -7.95
N PRO A 219 2.10 4.36 -8.09
CA PRO A 219 1.91 5.58 -7.33
C PRO A 219 0.49 6.13 -7.52
N PRO A 220 -0.16 6.61 -6.45
CA PRO A 220 -1.53 7.11 -6.48
C PRO A 220 -1.65 8.30 -7.44
N ALA A 221 -2.82 8.48 -8.05
CA ALA A 221 -3.12 9.56 -8.99
C ALA A 221 -4.26 10.45 -8.46
N ARG A 222 -3.99 11.29 -7.44
CA ARG A 222 -5.02 12.20 -6.88
C ARG A 222 -5.15 13.54 -7.63
N LYS A 223 -4.09 13.98 -8.32
CA LYS A 223 -4.02 15.18 -9.17
C LYS A 223 -3.07 14.88 -10.32
N GLN A 224 -3.47 15.12 -11.56
CA GLN A 224 -2.62 14.94 -12.75
C GLN A 224 -1.61 16.08 -12.83
N THR A 225 -0.47 15.94 -12.17
CA THR A 225 0.69 16.82 -12.38
C THR A 225 1.54 16.29 -13.55
N LYS A 226 2.27 17.16 -14.25
CA LYS A 226 3.21 16.75 -15.31
C LYS A 226 4.20 15.68 -14.80
N GLU A 227 4.70 15.87 -13.58
CA GLU A 227 5.58 14.91 -12.89
C GLU A 227 4.92 13.53 -12.79
N ARG A 228 3.65 13.47 -12.38
CA ARG A 228 2.92 12.20 -12.28
C ARG A 228 2.70 11.51 -13.62
N ILE A 229 2.50 12.26 -14.70
CA ILE A 229 2.37 11.69 -16.04
C ILE A 229 3.69 10.98 -16.40
N LEU A 230 4.85 11.61 -16.14
CA LEU A 230 6.15 10.99 -16.37
C LEU A 230 6.40 9.78 -15.45
N LEU A 231 6.03 9.87 -14.17
CA LEU A 231 6.13 8.73 -13.26
C LEU A 231 5.28 7.56 -13.76
N ARG A 232 4.04 7.81 -14.17
CA ARG A 232 3.18 6.78 -14.76
C ARG A 232 3.80 6.18 -16.00
N ALA A 233 4.36 6.99 -16.90
CA ALA A 233 5.07 6.51 -18.08
C ALA A 233 6.28 5.62 -17.73
N LEU A 234 7.03 5.94 -16.66
CA LEU A 234 8.12 5.10 -16.16
C LEU A 234 7.63 3.72 -15.70
N PHE A 235 6.57 3.68 -14.89
CA PHE A 235 5.99 2.41 -14.43
C PHE A 235 5.34 1.63 -15.58
N ASP A 236 4.67 2.28 -16.50
CA ASP A 236 4.09 1.65 -17.70
C ASP A 236 5.18 1.07 -18.60
N THR A 237 6.29 1.79 -18.79
CA THR A 237 7.47 1.28 -19.52
C THR A 237 8.04 0.04 -18.83
N ALA A 238 8.22 0.09 -17.51
CA ALA A 238 8.68 -1.06 -16.74
C ALA A 238 7.71 -2.25 -16.83
N ARG A 239 6.39 -2.01 -16.87
CA ARG A 239 5.38 -3.05 -17.07
C ARG A 239 5.48 -3.71 -18.44
N VAL A 240 5.59 -2.91 -19.50
CA VAL A 240 5.69 -3.40 -20.89
C VAL A 240 7.00 -4.17 -21.11
N MET A 241 8.07 -3.75 -20.43
CA MET A 241 9.37 -4.42 -20.49
C MET A 241 9.51 -5.60 -19.50
N ARG A 242 8.42 -6.10 -18.90
CA ARG A 242 8.46 -7.34 -18.11
C ARG A 242 8.98 -8.49 -18.97
N GLY A 243 9.97 -9.23 -18.46
CA GLY A 243 10.69 -10.29 -19.19
C GLY A 243 12.00 -9.85 -19.85
N GLN A 244 12.27 -8.54 -19.97
CA GLN A 244 13.59 -8.03 -20.36
C GLN A 244 14.53 -7.96 -19.15
N GLU A 245 15.84 -8.01 -19.39
CA GLU A 245 16.82 -7.82 -18.33
C GLU A 245 16.70 -6.43 -17.69
N TRP A 246 16.75 -6.38 -16.35
CA TRP A 246 16.66 -5.13 -15.59
C TRP A 246 17.70 -4.07 -16.02
N ARG A 247 18.87 -4.51 -16.51
CA ARG A 247 19.90 -3.61 -17.03
C ARG A 247 19.39 -2.74 -18.19
N LEU A 248 18.57 -3.31 -19.08
CA LEU A 248 17.99 -2.59 -20.21
C LEU A 248 16.95 -1.58 -19.73
N VAL A 249 16.02 -2.02 -18.86
CA VAL A 249 14.98 -1.15 -18.27
C VAL A 249 15.61 0.03 -17.54
N LYS A 250 16.67 -0.22 -16.74
CA LYS A 250 17.43 0.82 -16.06
C LYS A 250 18.01 1.85 -17.03
N LYS A 251 18.50 1.42 -18.20
CA LYS A 251 19.04 2.33 -19.23
C LYS A 251 17.94 3.23 -19.80
N VAL A 252 16.78 2.66 -20.13
CA VAL A 252 15.61 3.42 -20.63
C VAL A 252 15.13 4.43 -19.58
N MET A 253 14.97 4.00 -18.32
CA MET A 253 14.58 4.90 -17.23
C MET A 253 15.59 6.03 -17.02
N SER A 254 16.89 5.73 -17.11
CA SER A 254 17.94 6.74 -16.96
C SER A 254 17.88 7.79 -18.06
N ALA A 255 17.47 7.41 -19.27
CA ALA A 255 17.26 8.35 -20.37
C ALA A 255 16.06 9.28 -20.14
N MET A 256 15.07 8.88 -19.33
CA MET A 256 13.94 9.73 -18.94
C MET A 256 14.24 10.67 -17.77
N ARG A 257 15.35 10.45 -17.04
CA ARG A 257 15.73 11.26 -15.86
C ARG A 257 15.88 12.76 -16.17
N PRO A 258 16.51 13.21 -17.28
CA PRO A 258 16.60 14.62 -17.59
C PRO A 258 15.24 15.32 -17.67
N ALA A 259 14.20 14.66 -18.20
CA ALA A 259 12.85 15.22 -18.25
C ALA A 259 12.24 15.40 -16.85
N LEU A 260 12.53 14.48 -15.91
CA LEU A 260 12.13 14.67 -14.51
C LEU A 260 12.86 15.84 -13.84
N ILE A 261 14.15 16.02 -14.13
CA ILE A 261 14.95 17.14 -13.61
C ILE A 261 14.42 18.48 -14.14
N ASP A 262 14.03 18.53 -15.41
CA ASP A 262 13.44 19.73 -16.03
C ASP A 262 12.09 20.10 -15.39
N LEU A 263 11.27 19.10 -15.02
CA LEU A 263 10.02 19.34 -14.30
C LEU A 263 10.22 19.72 -12.83
N ASP A 264 11.20 19.12 -12.15
CA ASP A 264 11.57 19.42 -10.78
C ASP A 264 13.06 19.13 -10.55
N ALA A 265 13.85 20.21 -10.41
CA ALA A 265 15.30 20.16 -10.24
C ALA A 265 15.75 19.30 -9.05
N ARG A 266 14.86 19.04 -8.07
CA ARG A 266 15.16 18.16 -6.93
C ARG A 266 15.44 16.71 -7.34
N TRP A 267 15.01 16.25 -8.52
CA TRP A 267 15.33 14.93 -9.07
C TRP A 267 16.81 14.73 -9.44
N ALA A 268 17.60 15.81 -9.47
CA ALA A 268 19.04 15.74 -9.76
C ALA A 268 19.87 15.13 -8.63
N GLN A 269 19.32 15.05 -7.41
CA GLN A 269 19.97 14.49 -6.22
C GLN A 269 20.15 12.95 -6.30
#